data_AF-A0A921KII4-F1
#
_entry.id   AF-A0A921KII4-F1
#
_cell.length_a   1.000
_cell.length_b   1.000
_cell.length_c   1.000
_cell.angle_alpha   90.00
_cell.angle_beta   90.00
_cell.angle_gamma   90.00
#
_symmetry.space_group_name_H-M   'P 1'
#
loop_
_entity.id
_entity.type
_entity.pdbx_description
1 polymer ?
#
loop_
_entity_poly.entity_id
_entity_poly.type
_entity_poly.pdbx_seq_one_letter_code
_entity_poly.pdbx_strand_id
1 'polypeptide(L)'
;MARNGFNVVETTFLPRAVCFSMQKDTDIENGAIVGKGDLIEGETSIYEAIDDYTDGMYLVANPAWNYEVYKATDRNEENYINKAGIAFRTYRLEKDMKFKVYNIDVDTPFAVGDGVKFEGGKYVKDDGGTPKLKVVAVEDFGFPFCVGSGGTLNGDYGYAVGEVMKKYTIEVVA
;
A
#
# COMPACT_ATOMS: atom_id res chain seq x y z
N MET A 1 -2.97 -14.09 -8.48
CA MET A 1 -1.49 -14.21 -8.44
C MET A 1 -1.13 -14.56 -7.01
N ALA A 2 -0.19 -15.50 -6.80
CA ALA A 2 0.27 -15.78 -5.45
C ALA A 2 1.15 -14.61 -4.99
N ARG A 3 0.76 -13.97 -3.90
CA ARG A 3 1.46 -12.83 -3.34
C ARG A 3 2.81 -13.28 -2.75
N ASN A 4 3.91 -12.69 -3.19
CA ASN A 4 5.27 -13.10 -2.78
C ASN A 4 5.79 -12.38 -1.52
N GLY A 5 4.90 -11.77 -0.72
CA GLY A 5 5.31 -11.04 0.48
C GLY A 5 4.24 -10.10 1.02
N PHE A 6 4.65 -8.96 1.56
CA PHE A 6 3.81 -7.89 2.11
C PHE A 6 3.50 -6.80 1.07
N ASN A 7 2.41 -6.04 1.31
CA ASN A 7 2.04 -4.89 0.48
C ASN A 7 3.13 -3.84 0.51
N VAL A 8 3.24 -3.09 -0.59
CA VAL A 8 4.19 -1.99 -0.69
C VAL A 8 3.50 -0.71 -1.13
N VAL A 9 3.99 0.41 -0.60
CA VAL A 9 3.45 1.75 -0.86
C VAL A 9 4.55 2.73 -1.24
N GLU A 10 4.29 3.53 -2.26
CA GLU A 10 5.14 4.65 -2.64
C GLU A 10 4.47 5.96 -2.24
N THR A 11 5.15 6.72 -1.38
CA THR A 11 4.66 7.99 -0.81
C THR A 11 5.15 9.23 -1.57
N THR A 12 5.82 9.05 -2.71
CA THR A 12 6.39 10.13 -3.55
C THR A 12 5.37 11.20 -3.95
N PHE A 13 4.08 10.88 -3.98
CA PHE A 13 2.99 11.79 -4.35
C PHE A 13 2.16 12.29 -3.16
N LEU A 14 2.73 12.25 -1.95
CA LEU A 14 2.15 12.83 -0.72
C LEU A 14 2.89 14.11 -0.28
N PRO A 15 3.08 15.13 -1.16
CA PRO A 15 3.75 16.34 -0.75
C PRO A 15 2.91 17.02 0.33
N ARG A 16 3.55 17.37 1.46
CA ARG A 16 2.93 18.09 2.59
C ARG A 16 1.97 17.26 3.46
N ALA A 17 1.87 15.95 3.26
CA ALA A 17 1.12 15.10 4.17
C ALA A 17 1.71 15.20 5.59
N VAL A 18 0.85 15.44 6.58
CA VAL A 18 1.26 15.47 7.98
C VAL A 18 1.59 14.04 8.41
N CYS A 19 2.81 13.83 8.89
CA CYS A 19 3.27 12.54 9.40
C CYS A 19 2.87 12.40 10.87
N PHE A 20 2.34 11.24 11.22
CA PHE A 20 2.05 10.85 12.60
C PHE A 20 2.80 9.56 12.95
N SER A 21 3.11 9.40 14.24
CA SER A 21 3.56 8.13 14.78
C SER A 21 2.34 7.42 15.36
N MET A 22 2.08 6.20 14.92
CA MET A 22 0.98 5.39 15.42
C MET A 22 1.43 3.99 15.78
N GLN A 23 0.66 3.29 16.60
CA GLN A 23 0.93 1.91 16.99
C GLN A 23 -0.37 1.11 16.98
N LYS A 24 -0.27 -0.15 16.59
CA LYS A 24 -1.36 -1.12 16.56
C LYS A 24 -0.97 -2.36 17.35
N ASP A 25 -1.93 -3.06 17.93
CA ASP A 25 -1.77 -4.33 18.65
C ASP A 25 -1.61 -5.54 17.70
N THR A 26 -1.86 -5.35 16.40
CA THR A 26 -1.65 -6.35 15.35
C THR A 26 -0.58 -5.91 14.35
N ASP A 27 0.05 -6.89 13.71
CA ASP A 27 0.91 -6.63 12.56
C ASP A 27 0.13 -5.90 11.45
N ILE A 28 0.76 -4.91 10.81
CA ILE A 28 0.14 -4.10 9.76
C ILE A 28 1.07 -3.86 8.57
N GLU A 29 0.53 -4.08 7.39
CA GLU A 29 1.25 -4.00 6.13
C GLU A 29 1.35 -2.55 5.63
N ASN A 30 2.35 -2.27 4.79
CA ASN A 30 2.45 -0.96 4.16
C ASN A 30 1.30 -0.77 3.16
N GLY A 31 0.90 0.48 2.95
CA GLY A 31 -0.24 0.80 2.09
C GLY A 31 -1.60 0.48 2.74
N ALA A 32 -1.64 -0.03 3.98
CA ALA A 32 -2.86 -0.07 4.75
C ALA A 32 -3.38 1.34 5.06
N ILE A 33 -4.70 1.46 5.22
CA ILE A 33 -5.36 2.71 5.62
C ILE A 33 -5.95 2.48 7.00
N VAL A 34 -5.59 3.35 7.93
CA VAL A 34 -6.05 3.33 9.33
C VAL A 34 -6.64 4.67 9.71
N GLY A 35 -7.45 4.68 10.77
CA GLY A 35 -7.82 5.88 11.49
C GLY A 35 -6.89 6.17 12.65
N LYS A 36 -7.07 7.35 13.26
CA LYS A 36 -6.32 7.80 14.41
C LYS A 36 -7.18 7.72 15.68
N GLY A 37 -6.78 6.88 16.61
CA GLY A 37 -7.37 6.80 17.95
C GLY A 37 -6.71 7.75 18.97
N ASP A 38 -6.76 7.32 20.22
CA ASP A 38 -6.27 8.07 21.38
C ASP A 38 -4.74 8.06 21.49
N LEU A 39 -4.21 8.96 22.32
CA LEU A 39 -2.79 8.96 22.68
C LEU A 39 -2.50 7.76 23.58
N ILE A 40 -1.44 7.00 23.27
CA ILE A 40 -1.04 5.84 24.08
C ILE A 40 -0.56 6.29 25.45
N GLU A 41 -0.94 5.55 26.49
CA GLU A 41 -0.54 5.86 27.87
C GLU A 41 0.99 5.87 28.01
N GLY A 42 1.52 6.95 28.58
CA GLY A 42 2.96 7.14 28.75
C GLY A 42 3.68 7.75 27.53
N GLU A 43 3.00 7.89 26.40
CA GLU A 43 3.57 8.49 25.18
C GLU A 43 3.20 9.97 25.03
N THR A 44 4.02 10.72 24.29
CA THR A 44 3.80 12.16 24.05
C THR A 44 3.32 12.47 22.64
N SER A 45 3.51 11.54 21.70
CA SER A 45 3.24 11.76 20.27
C SER A 45 2.89 10.48 19.49
N ILE A 46 2.58 9.39 20.19
CA ILE A 46 2.22 8.10 19.59
C ILE A 46 0.74 7.82 19.86
N TYR A 47 -0.03 7.63 18.78
CA TYR A 47 -1.47 7.40 18.84
C TYR A 47 -1.81 5.94 18.49
N GLU A 48 -2.95 5.46 18.97
CA GLU A 48 -3.50 4.17 18.55
C GLU A 48 -3.94 4.23 17.08
N ALA A 49 -3.59 3.21 16.30
CA ALA A 49 -4.10 3.00 14.95
C ALA A 49 -5.34 2.10 15.00
N ILE A 50 -6.48 2.65 14.57
CA ILE A 50 -7.77 1.95 14.57
C ILE A 50 -8.20 1.62 13.14
N ASP A 51 -9.05 0.61 12.98
CA ASP A 51 -9.56 0.21 11.65
C ASP A 51 -10.64 1.16 11.12
N ASP A 52 -11.29 1.94 12.00
CA ASP A 52 -12.23 2.97 11.61
C ASP A 52 -11.52 4.27 11.22
N TYR A 53 -11.58 4.63 9.94
CA TYR A 53 -11.01 5.85 9.38
C TYR A 53 -12.09 6.87 8.95
N THR A 54 -13.28 6.83 9.55
CA THR A 54 -14.36 7.78 9.26
C THR A 54 -13.94 9.24 9.48
N ASP A 55 -13.23 9.51 10.57
CA ASP A 55 -12.75 10.85 10.97
C ASP A 55 -11.43 11.29 10.30
N GLY A 56 -10.79 10.40 9.55
CA GLY A 56 -9.55 10.70 8.84
C GLY A 56 -8.84 9.44 8.36
N MET A 57 -8.33 9.50 7.13
CA MET A 57 -7.55 8.41 6.54
C MET A 57 -6.06 8.66 6.75
N TYR A 58 -5.37 7.64 7.25
CA TYR A 58 -3.93 7.67 7.46
C TYR A 58 -3.30 6.49 6.75
N LEU A 59 -2.40 6.79 5.81
CA LEU A 59 -1.68 5.80 5.04
C LEU A 59 -0.50 5.26 5.85
N VAL A 60 -0.49 3.97 6.11
CA VAL A 60 0.63 3.29 6.75
C VAL A 60 1.75 3.14 5.74
N ALA A 61 2.93 3.60 6.12
CA ALA A 61 4.13 3.47 5.32
C ALA A 61 5.29 3.00 6.19
N ASN A 62 6.23 2.30 5.58
CA ASN A 62 7.47 1.95 6.23
C ASN A 62 8.20 3.22 6.69
N PRO A 63 8.90 3.17 7.84
CA PRO A 63 9.82 4.25 8.19
C PRO A 63 10.84 4.42 7.05
N ALA A 64 11.08 5.67 6.65
CA ALA A 64 12.04 6.03 5.62
C ALA A 64 13.44 5.52 6.00
N TRP A 65 13.78 4.33 5.52
CA TRP A 65 14.96 3.54 5.84
C TRP A 65 15.24 3.26 7.32
N ASN A 66 15.23 1.97 7.68
CA ASN A 66 15.99 1.50 8.82
C ASN A 66 17.50 1.57 8.47
N TYR A 67 18.17 2.61 8.93
CA TYR A 67 19.61 2.80 8.76
C TYR A 67 20.45 1.81 9.60
N GLU A 68 19.86 1.07 10.54
CA GLU A 68 20.61 0.24 11.49
C GLU A 68 20.92 -1.19 11.01
N VAL A 69 20.25 -1.70 9.96
CA VAL A 69 20.46 -3.09 9.53
C VAL A 69 21.14 -3.16 8.16
N TYR A 70 22.46 -3.24 8.20
CA TYR A 70 23.42 -3.32 7.09
C TYR A 70 23.44 -4.66 6.32
N LYS A 71 22.39 -5.50 6.39
CA LYS A 71 22.37 -6.81 5.71
C LYS A 71 21.39 -6.83 4.54
N ALA A 72 21.88 -7.30 3.40
CA ALA A 72 21.30 -7.11 2.08
C ALA A 72 20.12 -8.03 1.72
N THR A 73 19.74 -8.99 2.58
CA THR A 73 18.79 -10.06 2.22
C THR A 73 17.33 -9.78 2.60
N ASP A 74 17.08 -9.01 3.67
CA ASP A 74 15.72 -8.71 4.19
C ASP A 74 15.24 -7.28 3.87
N ARG A 75 15.87 -6.63 2.88
CA ARG A 75 15.63 -5.21 2.52
C ARG A 75 14.59 -4.99 1.43
N ASN A 76 13.97 -6.05 0.90
CA ASN A 76 12.91 -5.87 -0.08
C ASN A 76 11.67 -5.31 0.64
N GLU A 77 11.05 -4.25 0.11
CA GLU A 77 9.85 -3.64 0.72
C GLU A 77 8.71 -4.65 0.85
N GLU A 78 8.70 -5.64 -0.06
CA GLU A 78 7.82 -6.80 -0.08
C GLU A 78 8.08 -7.77 1.08
N ASN A 79 9.15 -7.64 1.87
CA ASN A 79 9.41 -8.46 3.06
C ASN A 79 9.21 -7.69 4.37
N TYR A 80 8.76 -6.43 4.29
CA TYR A 80 8.61 -5.57 5.47
C TYR A 80 7.15 -5.47 5.93
N ILE A 81 6.95 -5.72 7.23
CA ILE A 81 5.67 -5.50 7.93
C ILE A 81 5.92 -4.71 9.20
N ASN A 82 5.02 -3.77 9.53
CA ASN A 82 5.07 -3.07 10.82
C ASN A 82 4.55 -4.03 11.89
N LYS A 83 5.39 -4.31 12.89
CA LYS A 83 5.08 -5.30 13.93
C LYS A 83 4.14 -4.75 14.98
N ALA A 84 3.28 -5.64 15.49
CA ALA A 84 2.43 -5.38 16.64
C ALA A 84 3.21 -4.76 17.79
N GLY A 85 2.65 -3.71 18.39
CA GLY A 85 3.22 -3.02 19.54
C GLY A 85 4.42 -2.11 19.23
N ILE A 86 4.84 -1.99 17.97
CA ILE A 86 5.92 -1.09 17.55
C ILE A 86 5.32 0.11 16.82
N ALA A 87 5.75 1.31 17.19
CA ALA A 87 5.31 2.52 16.51
C ALA A 87 5.82 2.57 15.06
N PHE A 88 4.92 2.94 14.15
CA PHE A 88 5.16 3.11 12.72
C PHE A 88 4.71 4.50 12.25
N ARG A 89 5.15 4.87 11.05
CA ARG A 89 4.80 6.17 10.45
C ARG A 89 3.53 6.05 9.63
N THR A 90 2.69 7.05 9.78
CA THR A 90 1.51 7.21 8.94
C THR A 90 1.45 8.60 8.34
N TYR A 91 0.88 8.71 7.16
CA TYR A 91 0.68 9.98 6.45
C TYR A 91 -0.80 10.28 6.40
N ARG A 92 -1.22 11.43 6.93
CA ARG A 92 -2.61 11.87 6.78
C ARG A 92 -2.90 12.11 5.31
N LEU A 93 -3.92 11.42 4.81
CA LEU A 93 -4.42 11.55 3.45
C LEU A 93 -5.45 12.69 3.42
N GLU A 94 -5.19 13.67 2.58
CA GLU A 94 -6.12 14.77 2.27
C GLU A 94 -6.51 14.70 0.79
N LYS A 95 -7.57 15.42 0.44
CA LYS A 95 -8.08 15.51 -0.93
C LYS A 95 -6.96 15.88 -1.93
N ASP A 96 -7.04 15.29 -3.13
CA ASP A 96 -6.12 15.44 -4.26
C ASP A 96 -4.72 14.83 -4.04
N MET A 97 -4.45 14.24 -2.87
CA MET A 97 -3.23 13.48 -2.63
C MET A 97 -3.26 12.14 -3.37
N LYS A 98 -2.06 11.68 -3.78
CA LYS A 98 -1.90 10.43 -4.51
C LYS A 98 -0.87 9.56 -3.84
N PHE A 99 -1.06 8.25 -3.92
CA PHE A 99 -0.05 7.28 -3.53
C PHE A 99 -0.10 6.09 -4.48
N LYS A 100 1.00 5.36 -4.57
CA LYS A 100 1.02 4.12 -5.34
C LYS A 100 1.09 2.94 -4.41
N VAL A 101 0.39 1.87 -4.76
CA VAL A 101 0.36 0.63 -3.99
C VAL A 101 0.49 -0.56 -4.94
N TYR A 102 1.29 -1.55 -4.53
CA TYR A 102 1.52 -2.79 -5.28
C TYR A 102 1.72 -3.98 -4.33
N ASN A 103 1.82 -5.18 -4.92
CA ASN A 103 1.81 -6.47 -4.20
C ASN A 103 0.55 -6.69 -3.33
N ILE A 104 -0.57 -6.08 -3.73
CA ILE A 104 -1.86 -6.22 -3.04
C ILE A 104 -2.60 -7.47 -3.45
N ASP A 105 -3.27 -8.07 -2.48
CA ASP A 105 -4.19 -9.18 -2.72
C ASP A 105 -5.50 -8.65 -3.29
N VAL A 106 -5.65 -8.78 -4.61
CA VAL A 106 -6.84 -8.39 -5.36
C VAL A 106 -7.39 -9.58 -6.12
N ASP A 107 -8.59 -10.03 -5.71
CA ASP A 107 -9.30 -11.12 -6.38
C ASP A 107 -9.63 -10.76 -7.84
N THR A 108 -9.94 -9.48 -8.07
CA THR A 108 -10.16 -8.89 -9.40
C THR A 108 -9.33 -7.62 -9.53
N PRO A 109 -8.48 -7.49 -10.58
CA PRO A 109 -7.72 -6.27 -10.82
C PRO A 109 -8.61 -5.04 -10.93
N PHE A 110 -8.17 -3.93 -10.35
CA PHE A 110 -8.85 -2.65 -10.50
C PHE A 110 -8.59 -2.04 -11.88
N ALA A 111 -9.57 -1.29 -12.38
CA ALA A 111 -9.45 -0.46 -13.57
C ALA A 111 -9.33 1.01 -13.20
N VAL A 112 -8.78 1.82 -14.12
CA VAL A 112 -8.80 3.28 -13.98
C VAL A 112 -10.25 3.75 -13.91
N GLY A 113 -10.57 4.56 -12.91
CA GLY A 113 -11.92 5.05 -12.64
C GLY A 113 -12.63 4.32 -11.50
N ASP A 114 -12.16 3.13 -11.11
CA ASP A 114 -12.78 2.36 -10.02
C ASP A 114 -12.65 3.09 -8.68
N GLY A 115 -13.74 3.09 -7.91
CA GLY A 115 -13.73 3.43 -6.49
C GLY A 115 -13.19 2.26 -5.67
N VAL A 116 -12.33 2.55 -4.70
CA VAL A 116 -11.75 1.54 -3.82
C VAL A 116 -11.85 1.94 -2.35
N LYS A 117 -11.84 0.96 -1.47
CA LYS A 117 -11.77 1.14 -0.02
C LYS A 117 -10.85 0.08 0.59
N PHE A 118 -10.34 0.35 1.79
CA PHE A 118 -9.52 -0.59 2.52
C PHE A 118 -10.37 -1.24 3.62
N GLU A 119 -10.63 -2.55 3.50
CA GLU A 119 -11.49 -3.27 4.42
C GLU A 119 -10.95 -4.69 4.64
N GLY A 120 -10.92 -5.15 5.90
CA GLY A 120 -10.43 -6.49 6.24
C GLY A 120 -8.98 -6.73 5.86
N GLY A 121 -8.14 -5.68 5.88
CA GLY A 121 -6.71 -5.78 5.56
C GLY A 121 -6.37 -5.80 4.07
N LYS A 122 -7.35 -5.61 3.17
CA LYS A 122 -7.12 -5.55 1.72
C LYS A 122 -7.88 -4.42 1.04
N TYR A 123 -7.43 -4.05 -0.15
CA TYR A 123 -8.17 -3.15 -1.02
C TYR A 123 -9.31 -3.92 -1.69
N VAL A 124 -10.52 -3.36 -1.64
CA VAL A 124 -11.71 -3.88 -2.32
C VAL A 124 -12.38 -2.78 -3.12
N LYS A 125 -13.20 -3.15 -4.10
CA LYS A 125 -14.02 -2.17 -4.83
C LYS A 125 -15.03 -1.52 -3.88
N ASP A 126 -15.24 -0.23 -4.07
CA ASP A 126 -16.27 0.53 -3.36
C ASP A 126 -17.47 0.75 -4.28
N ASP A 127 -18.50 -0.08 -4.11
CA ASP A 127 -19.76 -0.01 -4.86
C ASP A 127 -20.73 1.06 -4.31
N GLY A 128 -20.33 1.82 -3.27
CA GLY A 128 -21.16 2.77 -2.53
C GLY A 128 -21.49 4.10 -3.24
N GLY A 129 -21.12 4.27 -4.51
CA GLY A 129 -21.49 5.42 -5.34
C GLY A 129 -20.70 6.73 -5.09
N THR A 130 -20.13 6.92 -3.90
CA THR A 130 -19.24 8.05 -3.58
C THR A 130 -17.95 7.58 -2.92
N PRO A 131 -17.02 7.00 -3.69
CA PRO A 131 -15.80 6.45 -3.14
C PRO A 131 -14.89 7.55 -2.58
N LYS A 132 -14.24 7.31 -1.44
CA LYS A 132 -13.22 8.23 -0.89
C LYS A 132 -11.87 8.13 -1.60
N LEU A 133 -11.62 6.99 -2.26
CA LEU A 133 -10.38 6.69 -2.98
C LEU A 133 -10.72 6.22 -4.39
N LYS A 134 -9.97 6.69 -5.37
CA LYS A 134 -10.19 6.37 -6.78
C LYS A 134 -8.90 5.95 -7.46
N VAL A 135 -8.96 4.88 -8.26
CA VAL A 135 -7.83 4.45 -9.08
C VAL A 135 -7.71 5.39 -10.29
N VAL A 136 -6.55 6.04 -10.43
CA VAL A 136 -6.30 7.03 -11.49
C VAL A 136 -5.28 6.56 -12.52
N ALA A 137 -4.45 5.58 -12.18
CA ALA A 137 -3.54 4.94 -13.11
C ALA A 137 -3.26 3.49 -12.68
N VAL A 138 -3.07 2.63 -13.67
CA VAL A 138 -2.61 1.25 -13.49
C VAL A 138 -1.38 1.08 -14.36
N GLU A 139 -0.26 0.71 -13.73
CA GLU A 139 1.01 0.47 -14.39
C GLU A 139 1.36 -1.01 -14.25
N ASP A 140 1.73 -1.63 -15.36
CA ASP A 140 2.35 -2.95 -15.34
C ASP A 140 3.83 -2.77 -15.03
N PHE A 141 4.31 -3.45 -13.98
CA PHE A 141 5.69 -3.39 -13.52
C PHE A 141 6.23 -4.82 -13.34
N GLY A 142 7.42 -5.05 -13.88
CA GLY A 142 8.07 -6.35 -13.90
C GLY A 142 8.95 -6.45 -15.13
N PHE A 143 9.92 -7.36 -15.11
CA PHE A 143 10.78 -7.61 -16.25
C PHE A 143 10.38 -8.92 -16.92
N PRO A 144 9.66 -8.87 -18.06
CA PRO A 144 9.39 -10.08 -18.82
C PRO A 144 10.71 -10.57 -19.42
N PHE A 145 11.04 -11.85 -19.20
CA PHE A 145 12.17 -12.47 -19.86
C PHE A 145 11.67 -13.33 -21.02
N CYS A 146 12.17 -13.03 -22.22
CA CYS A 146 11.86 -13.80 -23.42
C CYS A 146 12.40 -15.21 -23.22
N VAL A 147 11.51 -16.17 -23.31
CA VAL A 147 11.87 -17.58 -23.45
C VAL A 147 11.36 -18.03 -24.81
N GLY A 148 11.84 -19.15 -25.34
CA GLY A 148 11.22 -19.70 -26.55
C GLY A 148 9.73 -20.01 -26.36
N SER A 149 9.17 -20.88 -27.19
CA SER A 149 7.76 -21.29 -27.12
C SER A 149 7.27 -21.87 -25.78
N GLY A 150 8.13 -22.00 -24.75
CA GLY A 150 7.77 -22.37 -23.38
C GLY A 150 7.22 -21.23 -22.51
N GLY A 151 7.13 -19.99 -23.02
CA GLY A 151 6.53 -18.85 -22.31
C GLY A 151 5.03 -18.69 -22.55
N THR A 152 4.42 -17.69 -21.92
CA THR A 152 3.09 -17.20 -22.32
C THR A 152 3.25 -16.14 -23.40
N LEU A 153 2.36 -16.15 -24.41
CA LEU A 153 2.39 -15.14 -25.46
C LEU A 153 2.02 -13.76 -24.89
N ASN A 154 2.99 -12.85 -24.92
CA ASN A 154 2.88 -11.45 -24.54
C ASN A 154 2.96 -10.59 -25.84
N GLY A 155 2.03 -9.65 -26.00
CA GLY A 155 1.90 -8.86 -27.24
C GLY A 155 3.12 -8.03 -27.61
N ASP A 156 3.89 -7.58 -26.62
CA ASP A 156 5.05 -6.70 -26.83
C ASP A 156 6.40 -7.45 -26.84
N TYR A 157 6.44 -8.66 -26.26
CA TYR A 157 7.69 -9.39 -25.99
C TYR A 157 7.74 -10.81 -26.58
N GLY A 158 6.71 -11.24 -27.32
CA GLY A 158 6.62 -12.61 -27.83
C GLY A 158 6.34 -13.61 -26.70
N TYR A 159 6.97 -14.78 -26.71
CA TYR A 159 6.82 -15.73 -25.60
C TYR A 159 7.71 -15.30 -24.43
N ALA A 160 7.09 -14.97 -23.30
CA ALA A 160 7.81 -14.54 -22.10
C ALA A 160 7.35 -15.31 -20.86
N VAL A 161 8.24 -15.45 -19.89
CA VAL A 161 7.91 -15.81 -18.51
C VAL A 161 8.37 -14.71 -17.57
N GLY A 162 7.75 -14.66 -16.40
CA GLY A 162 7.96 -13.61 -15.39
C GLY A 162 6.61 -13.08 -14.89
N GLU A 163 6.54 -12.76 -13.60
CA GLU A 163 5.34 -12.13 -13.04
C GLU A 163 5.33 -10.65 -13.41
N VAL A 164 4.33 -10.24 -14.20
CA VAL A 164 3.99 -8.83 -14.40
C VAL A 164 3.08 -8.44 -13.24
N MET A 165 3.59 -7.62 -12.33
CA MET A 165 2.80 -7.09 -11.22
C MET A 165 2.08 -5.81 -11.65
N LYS A 166 0.95 -5.52 -11.00
CA LYS A 166 0.20 -4.28 -11.21
C LYS A 166 0.48 -3.32 -10.06
N LYS A 167 0.84 -2.09 -10.42
CA LYS A 167 0.95 -0.96 -9.51
C LYS A 167 -0.24 -0.03 -9.74
N TYR A 168 -0.94 0.29 -8.67
CA TYR A 168 -2.13 1.13 -8.71
C TYR A 168 -1.82 2.49 -8.13
N THR A 169 -2.07 3.55 -8.89
CA THR A 169 -2.07 4.91 -8.35
C THR A 169 -3.47 5.24 -7.85
N ILE A 170 -3.58 5.53 -6.57
CA ILE A 170 -4.84 5.86 -5.89
C ILE A 170 -4.82 7.35 -5.54
N GLU A 171 -5.90 8.04 -5.89
CA GLU A 171 -6.17 9.44 -5.54
C GLU A 171 -7.23 9.52 -4.45
N VAL A 172 -7.01 10.40 -3.48
CA VAL A 172 -7.99 10.76 -2.45
C VAL A 172 -8.96 11.78 -3.04
N VAL A 173 -10.23 11.45 -3.12
CA VAL A 173 -11.25 12.30 -3.76
C VAL A 173 -12.24 12.95 -2.77
N ALA A 174 -12.24 12.48 -1.52
CA ALA A 174 -13.05 13.02 -0.43
C ALA A 174 -12.37 14.19 0.29
#